data_AF-A0A257W4X8-F1
#
_entry.id   AF-A0A257W4X8-F1
#
_cell.length_a   1.000
_cell.length_b   1.000
_cell.length_c   1.000
_cell.angle_alpha   90.00
_cell.angle_beta   90.00
_cell.angle_gamma   90.00
#
_symmetry.space_group_name_H-M   'P 1'
#
loop_
_entity.id
_entity.type
_entity.pdbx_description
1 polymer ?
#
loop_
_entity_poly.entity_id
_entity_poly.type
_entity_poly.pdbx_seq_one_letter_code
_entity_poly.pdbx_strand_id
1 'polypeptide(L)'
;MTMTDSAPNRRDFLSGRALVAAAERAGSQVADGIASALPPGRGPTLMLRTTAMATDFDVLLNPGGRPQQLTAASAALDEVARLEQQYSVYREDSELSALNRAAAI
;
A
#
# COMPACT_ATOMS: atom_id res chain seq x y z
N MET A 1 -12.06 -35.99 22.58
CA MET A 1 -13.08 -35.11 23.17
C MET A 1 -13.22 -33.91 22.23
N THR A 2 -14.19 -33.99 21.32
CA THR A 2 -14.37 -33.06 20.19
C THR A 2 -14.95 -31.74 20.68
N MET A 3 -14.16 -30.67 20.60
CA MET A 3 -14.62 -29.29 20.78
C MET A 3 -15.64 -28.99 19.67
N THR A 4 -16.92 -28.90 20.06
CA THR A 4 -18.00 -28.51 19.15
C THR A 4 -18.04 -26.99 19.14
N ASP A 5 -17.56 -26.37 18.08
CA ASP A 5 -17.75 -24.94 17.83
C ASP A 5 -19.25 -24.69 17.63
N SER A 6 -19.90 -24.15 18.65
CA SER A 6 -21.36 -24.01 18.69
C SER A 6 -21.77 -22.70 18.05
N ALA A 7 -22.49 -22.79 16.92
CA ALA A 7 -23.02 -21.64 16.21
C ALA A 7 -23.93 -20.78 17.13
N PRO A 8 -23.91 -19.43 16.99
CA PRO A 8 -24.65 -18.54 17.88
C PRO A 8 -26.17 -18.80 17.78
N ASN A 9 -26.82 -19.03 18.92
CA ASN A 9 -28.26 -19.27 18.97
C ASN A 9 -29.06 -17.95 19.02
N ARG A 10 -30.36 -18.02 18.71
CA ARG A 10 -31.27 -16.86 18.61
C ARG A 10 -31.34 -16.02 19.89
N ARG A 11 -31.19 -16.63 21.07
CA ARG A 11 -31.21 -15.90 22.34
C ARG A 11 -29.99 -15.00 22.46
N ASP A 12 -28.82 -15.51 22.08
CA ASP A 12 -27.56 -14.76 22.15
C ASP A 12 -27.52 -13.64 21.11
N PHE A 13 -28.23 -13.78 19.98
CA PHE A 13 -28.46 -12.71 19.01
C PHE A 13 -29.35 -11.59 19.58
N LEU A 14 -30.52 -11.93 20.14
CA LEU A 14 -31.46 -10.94 20.67
C LEU A 14 -30.93 -10.23 21.93
N SER A 15 -30.07 -10.87 22.71
CA SER A 15 -29.43 -10.26 23.87
C SER A 15 -28.15 -9.50 23.52
N GLY A 16 -27.78 -9.40 22.23
CA GLY A 16 -26.57 -8.70 21.77
C GLY A 16 -25.24 -9.41 22.10
N ARG A 17 -25.27 -10.59 22.72
CA ARG A 17 -24.06 -11.33 23.12
C ARG A 17 -23.27 -11.85 21.92
N ALA A 18 -23.97 -12.21 20.85
CA ALA A 18 -23.33 -12.60 19.59
C ALA A 18 -22.52 -11.45 18.96
N LEU A 19 -22.98 -10.21 19.09
CA LEU A 19 -22.27 -9.02 18.61
C LEU A 19 -21.02 -8.74 19.44
N VAL A 20 -21.12 -8.83 20.77
CA VAL A 20 -19.97 -8.67 21.68
C VAL A 20 -18.89 -9.70 21.39
N ALA A 21 -19.27 -10.98 21.28
CA ALA A 21 -18.32 -12.06 20.97
C ALA A 21 -17.70 -11.93 19.56
N ALA A 22 -18.40 -11.31 18.61
CA ALA A 22 -17.83 -11.00 17.29
C ALA A 22 -16.84 -9.84 17.35
N ALA A 23 -17.15 -8.79 18.12
CA ALA A 23 -16.26 -7.65 18.34
C ALA A 23 -14.98 -8.05 19.08
N GLU A 24 -15.08 -8.92 20.10
CA GLU A 24 -13.93 -9.46 20.82
C GLU A 24 -13.02 -10.27 19.89
N ARG A 25 -13.59 -11.18 19.08
CA ARG A 25 -12.80 -11.95 18.10
C ARG A 25 -12.11 -11.07 17.07
N ALA A 26 -12.82 -10.06 16.54
CA ALA A 26 -12.23 -9.10 15.61
C ALA A 26 -11.10 -8.30 16.29
N GLY A 27 -11.30 -7.89 17.54
CA GLY A 27 -10.28 -7.22 18.34
C GLY A 27 -9.05 -8.08 18.58
N SER A 28 -9.22 -9.35 18.93
CA SER A 28 -8.11 -10.30 19.10
C SER A 28 -7.34 -10.53 17.81
N GLN A 29 -8.01 -10.67 16.67
CA GLN A 29 -7.34 -10.82 15.37
C GLN A 29 -6.50 -9.59 14.99
N VAL A 30 -7.01 -8.39 15.28
CA VAL A 30 -6.26 -7.14 15.07
C VAL A 30 -5.07 -7.06 16.04
N ALA A 31 -5.27 -7.39 17.31
CA ALA A 31 -4.21 -7.39 18.31
C ALA A 31 -3.09 -8.39 17.98
N ASP A 32 -3.43 -9.60 17.55
CA ASP A 32 -2.47 -10.61 17.11
C ASP A 32 -1.71 -10.15 15.86
N GLY A 33 -2.40 -9.51 14.91
CA GLY A 33 -1.78 -8.88 13.74
C GLY A 33 -0.72 -7.84 14.12
N ILE A 34 -1.04 -6.97 15.08
CA ILE A 34 -0.13 -5.93 15.59
C ILE A 34 1.02 -6.56 16.38
N ALA A 35 0.75 -7.54 17.24
CA ALA A 35 1.76 -8.22 18.05
C ALA A 35 2.74 -9.05 17.20
N SER A 36 2.29 -9.55 16.05
CA SER A 36 3.13 -10.30 15.10
C SER A 36 4.05 -9.42 14.24
N ALA A 37 3.79 -8.11 14.18
CA ALA A 37 4.63 -7.18 13.45
C ALA A 37 5.92 -6.92 14.24
N LEU A 38 7.08 -7.13 13.60
CA LEU A 38 8.35 -6.68 14.18
C LEU A 38 8.24 -5.18 14.49
N PRO A 39 8.68 -4.72 15.68
CA PRO A 39 8.72 -3.30 15.97
C PRO A 39 9.57 -2.59 14.90
N PRO A 40 9.18 -1.38 14.46
CA PRO A 40 9.92 -0.66 13.43
C PRO A 40 11.36 -0.46 13.90
N GLY A 41 12.30 -1.04 13.14
CA GLY A 41 13.72 -0.93 13.44
C GLY A 41 14.19 0.52 13.24
N ARG A 42 14.92 1.05 14.23
CA ARG A 42 15.66 2.32 14.07
C ARG A 42 17.03 2.00 13.48
N GLY A 43 17.41 2.66 12.41
CA GLY A 43 18.69 2.39 11.74
C GLY A 43 18.91 3.30 10.53
N PRO A 44 20.06 3.17 9.85
CA PRO A 44 20.37 3.99 8.67
C PRO A 44 19.39 3.67 7.53
N THR A 45 18.72 4.70 7.03
CA THR A 45 17.83 4.63 5.88
C THR A 45 18.57 5.04 4.61
N LEU A 46 18.16 4.49 3.48
CA LEU A 46 18.59 4.97 2.17
C LEU A 46 17.45 5.77 1.54
N MET A 47 17.78 6.87 0.87
CA MET A 47 16.82 7.66 0.11
C MET A 47 17.25 7.66 -1.35
N LEU A 48 16.33 7.28 -2.24
CA LEU A 48 16.48 7.43 -3.68
C LEU A 48 15.60 8.60 -4.12
N ARG A 49 16.16 9.48 -4.96
CA ARG A 49 15.46 10.65 -5.51
C ARG A 49 15.57 10.65 -7.02
N THR A 50 14.48 10.99 -7.69
CA THR A 50 14.50 11.44 -9.08
C THR A 50 13.66 12.70 -9.22
N THR A 51 14.00 13.54 -10.20
CA THR A 51 13.18 14.70 -10.56
C THR A 51 12.45 14.36 -11.85
N ALA A 52 11.13 14.35 -11.79
CA ALA A 52 10.23 14.03 -12.89
C ALA A 52 8.94 14.84 -12.72
N MET A 53 8.19 15.08 -13.79
CA MET A 53 6.95 15.88 -13.75
C MET A 53 7.12 17.24 -13.04
N ALA A 54 8.27 17.89 -13.23
CA ALA A 54 8.64 19.15 -12.57
C ALA A 54 8.60 19.12 -11.02
N THR A 55 8.75 17.94 -10.39
CA THR A 55 8.83 17.77 -8.94
C THR A 55 9.83 16.68 -8.56
N ASP A 56 10.27 16.70 -7.30
CA ASP A 56 11.08 15.63 -6.74
C ASP A 56 10.19 14.48 -6.25
N PHE A 57 10.60 13.25 -6.57
CA PHE A 57 10.01 12.01 -6.06
C PHE A 57 11.06 11.26 -5.24
N ASP A 58 10.70 10.98 -3.99
CA ASP A 58 11.58 10.31 -3.02
C ASP A 58 11.04 8.94 -2.62
N VAL A 59 11.93 7.95 -2.56
CA VAL A 59 11.66 6.65 -1.94
C VAL A 59 12.63 6.44 -0.80
N LEU A 60 12.09 6.35 0.42
CA LEU A 60 12.85 6.01 1.62
C LEU A 60 12.77 4.51 1.88
N LEU A 61 13.94 3.89 2.05
CA LEU A 61 14.10 2.48 2.33
C LEU A 61 14.34 2.25 3.82
N ASN A 62 13.64 1.26 4.36
CA ASN A 62 13.76 0.87 5.75
C ASN A 62 15.11 0.17 6.01
N PRO A 63 15.71 0.36 7.20
CA PRO A 63 16.92 -0.36 7.59
C PRO A 63 16.63 -1.87 7.62
N GLY A 64 17.54 -2.67 7.06
CA GLY A 64 17.41 -4.12 7.05
C GLY A 64 16.22 -4.66 6.24
N GLY A 65 15.63 -3.84 5.36
CA GLY A 65 14.56 -4.30 4.47
C GLY A 65 14.99 -5.44 3.53
N ARG A 66 14.02 -5.98 2.79
CA ARG A 66 14.23 -7.13 1.90
C ARG A 66 15.34 -6.83 0.88
N PRO A 67 16.13 -7.82 0.44
CA PRO A 67 17.20 -7.61 -0.55
C PRO A 67 16.73 -6.89 -1.82
N GLN A 68 15.48 -7.12 -2.24
CA GLN A 68 14.89 -6.55 -3.44
C GLN A 68 14.38 -5.10 -3.28
N GLN A 69 14.42 -4.53 -2.08
CA GLN A 69 13.84 -3.21 -1.81
C GLN A 69 14.47 -2.10 -2.68
N LEU A 70 15.77 -2.21 -2.97
CA LEU A 70 16.47 -1.23 -3.81
C LEU A 70 15.99 -1.30 -5.25
N THR A 71 15.90 -2.51 -5.81
CA THR A 71 15.37 -2.74 -7.16
C THR A 71 13.91 -2.30 -7.27
N ALA A 72 13.09 -2.58 -6.25
CA ALA A 72 11.70 -2.17 -6.21
C ALA A 72 11.55 -0.63 -6.15
N ALA A 73 12.39 0.05 -5.38
CA ALA A 73 12.42 1.51 -5.34
C ALA A 73 12.85 2.12 -6.68
N SER A 74 13.89 1.57 -7.33
CA SER A 74 14.30 2.00 -8.66
C SER A 74 13.16 1.83 -9.66
N ALA A 75 12.52 0.66 -9.70
CA ALA A 75 11.41 0.39 -10.61
C ALA A 75 10.21 1.32 -10.36
N ALA A 76 9.94 1.69 -9.11
CA ALA A 76 8.90 2.67 -8.78
C ALA A 76 9.24 4.06 -9.32
N LEU A 77 10.50 4.50 -9.24
CA LEU A 77 10.94 5.77 -9.80
C LEU A 77 10.95 5.75 -11.34
N ASP A 78 11.33 4.63 -11.96
CA ASP A 78 11.26 4.44 -13.42
C ASP A 78 9.80 4.53 -13.92
N GLU A 79 8.84 4.04 -13.15
CA GLU A 79 7.42 4.13 -13.48
C GLU A 79 6.92 5.58 -13.49
N VAL A 80 7.43 6.44 -12.59
CA VAL A 80 7.12 7.88 -12.63
C VAL A 80 7.59 8.50 -13.95
N ALA A 81 8.80 8.16 -14.41
CA ALA A 81 9.32 8.63 -15.69
C ALA A 81 8.48 8.13 -16.88
N ARG A 82 8.03 6.86 -16.84
CA ARG A 82 7.11 6.31 -17.85
C ARG A 82 5.77 7.07 -17.87
N LEU A 83 5.20 7.35 -16.71
CA LEU A 83 3.97 8.13 -16.58
C LEU A 83 4.14 9.56 -17.09
N GLU A 84 5.29 10.19 -16.89
CA GLU A 84 5.57 11.52 -17.43
C GLU A 84 5.54 11.51 -18.96
N GLN A 85 6.11 10.49 -19.59
CA GLN A 85 6.05 10.32 -21.05
C GLN A 85 4.62 10.15 -21.56
N GLN A 86 3.71 9.63 -20.74
CA GLN A 86 2.32 9.43 -21.13
C GLN A 86 1.48 10.70 -20.93
N TYR A 87 1.64 11.38 -19.79
CA TYR A 87 0.69 12.40 -19.33
C TYR A 87 1.18 13.84 -19.38
N SER A 88 2.46 14.10 -19.68
CA SER A 88 2.96 15.46 -19.68
C SER A 88 2.36 16.29 -20.83
N VAL A 89 1.66 17.38 -20.50
CA VAL A 89 1.19 18.36 -21.50
C VAL A 89 2.34 19.26 -22.00
N TYR A 90 3.43 19.33 -21.23
CA TYR A 90 4.59 20.18 -21.54
C TYR A 90 5.61 19.49 -22.45
N ARG A 91 5.58 18.16 -22.53
CA ARG A 91 6.41 17.40 -23.47
C ARG A 91 5.67 17.21 -24.78
N GLU A 92 6.29 17.64 -25.87
CA GLU A 92 5.70 17.54 -27.21
C GLU A 92 5.57 16.10 -27.69
N ASP A 93 6.49 15.24 -27.24
CA ASP A 93 6.58 13.82 -27.59
C ASP A 93 5.77 12.91 -26.65
N SER A 94 4.98 13.48 -25.72
CA SER A 94 4.11 12.70 -24.86
C SER A 94 2.90 12.14 -25.62
N GLU A 95 2.35 11.03 -25.13
CA GLU A 95 1.13 10.44 -25.68
C GLU A 95 -0.03 11.44 -25.62
N LEU A 96 -0.21 12.14 -24.49
CA LEU A 96 -1.27 13.12 -24.31
C LEU A 96 -1.13 14.31 -25.28
N SER A 97 0.08 14.83 -25.49
CA SER A 97 0.33 15.92 -26.44
C SER A 97 0.08 15.47 -27.88
N ALA A 98 0.45 14.24 -28.23
CA ALA A 98 0.16 13.67 -29.54
C ALA A 98 -1.35 13.56 -29.80
N LEU A 99 -2.12 13.06 -28.81
CA LEU A 99 -3.58 12.98 -28.90
C LEU A 99 -4.22 14.36 -29.02
N ASN A 100 -3.79 15.33 -28.22
CA ASN A 100 -4.33 16.70 -28.27
C ASN A 100 -4.09 17.36 -29.64
N ARG A 101 -2.92 17.14 -30.26
CA ARG A 101 -2.66 17.63 -31.63
C ARG A 101 -3.55 16.97 -32.66
N ALA A 102 -3.78 15.66 -32.55
CA ALA A 102 -4.62 14.92 -33.49
C ALA A 102 -6.10 15.32 -33.40
N ALA A 103 -6.57 15.70 -32.22
CA ALA A 103 -7.96 16.13 -32.00
C ALA A 103 -8.23 17.60 -32.35
N ALA A 104 -7.19 18.43 -32.46
CA ALA A 104 -7.32 19.85 -32.82
C ALA A 104 -7.48 20.10 -34.33
N ILE A 105 -7.54 19.03 -35.13
CA ILE A 105 -7.69 19.03 -36.59
C ILE A 105 -9.16 18.80 -36.93
#